data_AF-A1TQV0-F1
#
_entry.id   AF-A1TQV0-F1
#
_cell.length_a   1.000
_cell.length_b   1.000
_cell.length_c   1.000
_cell.angle_alpha   90.00
_cell.angle_beta   90.00
_cell.angle_gamma   90.00
#
_symmetry.space_group_name_H-M   'P 1'
#
loop_
_entity.id
_entity.type
_entity.pdbx_description
1 polymer ?
#
loop_
_entity_poly.entity_id
_entity_poly.type
_entity_poly.pdbx_seq_one_letter_code
_entity_poly.pdbx_strand_id
1 'polypeptide(L)'
;MRHNNDEQLFLAIVLIVTGLAAAGIWKFSQAMGLDMWTGFRLIVGIITITGILWLVWSQTDLSIGATLPLALAVVWINFWPALDVWATPNVPSFMLDSAEPRWFGTWYAKIAGLVAILGIGYGPWLWRSR
;
A
#
# COMPACT_ATOMS: atom_id res chain seq x y z
N MET A 1 19.57 26.00 30.76
CA MET A 1 19.13 26.75 29.57
C MET A 1 19.37 26.01 28.24
N ARG A 2 20.37 25.12 28.11
CA ARG A 2 20.64 24.36 26.87
C ARG A 2 19.58 23.27 26.54
N HIS A 3 19.06 22.56 27.55
CA HIS A 3 18.09 21.47 27.37
C HIS A 3 16.78 21.90 26.68
N ASN A 4 16.23 23.06 27.06
CA ASN A 4 14.97 23.56 26.48
C ASN A 4 15.10 23.94 25.00
N ASN A 5 16.28 24.39 24.57
CA ASN A 5 16.54 24.74 23.17
C ASN A 5 16.68 23.48 22.32
N ASP A 6 17.32 22.44 22.85
CA ASP A 6 17.44 21.14 22.18
C ASP A 6 16.07 20.46 22.04
N GLU A 7 15.21 20.55 23.06
CA GLU A 7 13.81 20.08 23.00
C GLU A 7 12.96 20.88 22.01
N GLN A 8 13.06 22.21 22.00
CA GLN A 8 12.35 23.06 21.04
C GLN A 8 12.81 22.80 19.61
N LEU A 9 14.11 22.60 19.40
CA LEU A 9 14.69 22.29 18.11
C LEU A 9 14.27 20.89 17.64
N PHE A 10 14.26 19.90 18.55
CA PHE A 10 13.71 18.57 18.27
C PHE A 10 12.22 18.63 17.88
N LEU A 11 11.39 19.34 18.66
CA LEU A 11 9.98 19.53 18.35
C LEU A 11 9.76 20.23 17.02
N ALA A 12 10.57 21.25 16.70
CA ALA A 12 10.51 21.95 15.42
C ALA A 12 10.86 21.01 14.24
N ILE A 13 11.89 20.17 14.38
CA ILE A 13 12.25 19.17 13.37
C ILE A 13 11.13 18.16 13.19
N VAL A 14 10.58 17.61 14.28
CA VAL A 14 9.46 16.66 14.22
C VAL A 14 8.28 17.29 13.48
N LEU A 15 7.93 18.53 13.81
CA LEU A 15 6.79 19.23 13.20
C LEU A 15 7.02 19.50 11.71
N ILE A 16 8.23 19.88 11.30
CA ILE A 16 8.61 20.04 9.89
C ILE A 16 8.53 18.69 9.16
N VAL A 17 9.10 17.63 9.71
CA VAL A 17 9.11 16.30 9.09
C VAL A 17 7.68 15.76 8.94
N THR A 18 6.87 15.87 9.99
CA THR A 18 5.46 15.46 9.95
C THR A 18 4.66 16.30 8.96
N GLY A 19 4.89 17.62 8.90
CA GLY A 19 4.25 18.51 7.93
C GLY A 19 4.61 18.18 6.48
N LEU A 20 5.89 17.90 6.20
CA LEU A 20 6.36 17.47 4.88
C LEU A 20 5.78 16.10 4.48
N ALA A 21 5.75 15.15 5.42
CA ALA A 21 5.13 13.85 5.20
C ALA A 21 3.64 13.99 4.86
N ALA A 22 2.90 14.78 5.65
CA ALA A 22 1.48 15.04 5.40
C ALA A 22 1.24 15.71 4.03
N ALA A 23 2.08 16.68 3.65
CA ALA A 23 2.00 17.32 2.33
C ALA A 23 2.31 16.34 1.18
N GLY A 24 3.27 15.42 1.38
CA GLY A 24 3.58 14.36 0.42
C GLY A 24 2.41 13.38 0.25
N ILE A 25 1.82 12.93 1.36
CA ILE A 25 0.64 12.05 1.38
C ILE A 25 -0.53 12.76 0.71
N TRP A 26 -0.76 14.05 1.00
CA TRP A 26 -1.80 14.84 0.36
C TRP A 26 -1.64 14.86 -1.15
N LYS A 27 -0.46 15.23 -1.65
CA LYS A 27 -0.19 15.30 -3.10
C LYS A 27 -0.37 13.95 -3.78
N PHE A 28 0.10 12.88 -3.15
CA PHE A 28 -0.08 11.52 -3.63
C PHE A 28 -1.58 11.14 -3.68
N SER A 29 -2.32 11.45 -2.62
CA SER A 29 -3.75 11.15 -2.52
C SER A 29 -4.53 11.90 -3.61
N GLN A 30 -4.24 13.19 -3.83
CA GLN A 30 -4.85 13.95 -4.92
C GLN A 30 -4.52 13.38 -6.31
N ALA A 31 -3.27 13.00 -6.55
CA ALA A 31 -2.86 12.42 -7.83
C ALA A 31 -3.58 11.10 -8.15
N MET A 32 -3.89 10.31 -7.12
CA MET A 32 -4.58 9.03 -7.23
C MET A 32 -6.11 9.13 -7.09
N GLY A 33 -6.65 10.33 -6.86
CA GLY A 33 -8.08 10.54 -6.59
C GLY A 33 -8.56 9.91 -5.28
N LEU A 34 -7.66 9.73 -4.30
CA LEU A 34 -7.92 9.10 -3.01
C LEU A 34 -8.17 10.16 -1.94
N ASP A 35 -8.96 9.81 -0.92
CA ASP A 35 -9.00 10.59 0.32
C ASP A 35 -7.66 10.46 1.08
N MET A 36 -7.34 11.46 1.91
CA MET A 36 -6.06 11.54 2.58
C MET A 36 -5.81 10.36 3.54
N TRP A 37 -6.87 9.75 4.08
CA TRP A 37 -6.76 8.61 4.98
C TRP A 37 -6.43 7.32 4.22
N THR A 38 -7.05 7.10 3.06
CA THR A 38 -6.72 5.97 2.17
C THR A 38 -5.30 6.10 1.61
N GLY A 39 -4.89 7.29 1.16
CA GLY A 39 -3.52 7.51 0.70
C GLY A 39 -2.47 7.32 1.80
N PHE A 40 -2.77 7.77 3.03
CA PHE A 40 -1.92 7.52 4.19
C PHE A 40 -1.74 6.02 4.47
N ARG A 41 -2.85 5.27 4.53
CA ARG A 41 -2.82 3.81 4.76
C ARG A 41 -1.97 3.08 3.72
N LEU A 42 -2.09 3.46 2.46
CA LEU A 42 -1.35 2.86 1.36
C LEU A 42 0.16 3.15 1.48
N ILE A 43 0.55 4.41 1.71
CA ILE A 43 1.96 4.80 1.86
C ILE A 43 2.59 4.13 3.08
N VAL A 44 1.92 4.19 4.23
CA VAL A 44 2.42 3.55 5.46
C VAL A 44 2.55 2.05 5.28
N GLY A 45 1.56 1.39 4.69
CA GLY A 45 1.60 -0.03 4.39
C GLY A 45 2.82 -0.42 3.55
N ILE A 46 3.06 0.31 2.45
CA ILE A 46 4.23 0.08 1.58
C ILE A 46 5.54 0.29 2.34
N ILE A 47 5.67 1.37 3.12
CA ILE A 47 6.87 1.65 3.92
C ILE A 47 7.10 0.55 4.95
N THR A 48 6.06 0.14 5.68
CA THR A 48 6.15 -0.90 6.70
C THR A 48 6.60 -2.23 6.11
N ILE A 49 6.02 -2.66 4.99
CA ILE A 49 6.39 -3.92 4.33
C ILE A 49 7.81 -3.85 3.78
N THR A 50 8.18 -2.73 3.16
CA THR A 50 9.54 -2.54 2.66
C THR A 50 10.55 -2.59 3.79
N GLY A 51 10.24 -1.98 4.94
CA GLY A 51 11.07 -2.04 6.15
C GLY A 51 11.18 -3.46 6.72
N ILE A 52 10.07 -4.20 6.80
CA ILE A 52 10.07 -5.60 7.26
C ILE A 52 10.90 -6.48 6.32
N LEU A 53 10.73 -6.35 5.00
CA LEU A 53 11.50 -7.12 4.02
C LEU A 53 12.99 -6.83 4.11
N TRP A 54 13.35 -5.55 4.25
CA TRP A 54 14.74 -5.15 4.46
C TRP A 54 15.31 -5.76 5.74
N LEU A 55 14.58 -5.73 6.86
CA LEU A 55 14.99 -6.38 8.10
C LEU A 55 15.18 -7.88 7.94
N VAL A 56 14.23 -8.56 7.28
CA VAL A 56 14.31 -10.00 7.02
C VAL A 56 15.53 -10.35 6.16
N TRP A 57 15.78 -9.62 5.07
CA TRP A 57 16.96 -9.85 4.23
C TRP A 57 18.28 -9.49 4.92
N SER A 58 18.28 -8.54 5.86
CA SER A 58 19.48 -8.21 6.64
C SER A 58 19.84 -9.28 7.68
N GLN A 59 18.88 -10.10 8.09
CA GLN A 59 19.05 -11.10 9.16
C GLN A 59 18.98 -12.55 8.67
N THR A 60 18.61 -12.79 7.41
CA THR A 60 18.40 -14.14 6.88
C THR A 60 18.97 -14.27 5.47
N ASP A 61 19.46 -15.47 5.13
CA ASP A 61 19.87 -15.83 3.76
C ASP A 61 18.66 -16.21 2.87
N LEU A 62 17.47 -15.70 3.19
CA LEU A 62 16.28 -15.96 2.39
C LEU A 62 16.47 -15.38 0.99
N SER A 63 16.28 -16.22 -0.02
CA SER A 63 16.44 -15.76 -1.40
C SER A 63 15.41 -14.68 -1.72
N ILE A 64 15.88 -13.62 -2.37
CA ILE A 64 15.02 -12.55 -2.89
C ILE A 64 13.94 -13.15 -3.78
N GLY A 65 14.26 -14.17 -4.58
CA GLY A 65 13.30 -14.87 -5.43
C GLY A 65 12.16 -15.56 -4.67
N ALA A 66 12.38 -16.01 -3.44
CA ALA A 66 11.34 -16.66 -2.62
C ALA A 66 10.46 -15.64 -1.86
N THR A 67 10.99 -14.46 -1.56
CA THR A 67 10.34 -13.43 -0.73
C THR A 67 9.69 -12.33 -1.55
N LEU A 68 10.16 -12.10 -2.78
CA LEU A 68 9.64 -11.08 -3.70
C LEU A 68 8.18 -11.29 -4.13
N PRO A 69 7.71 -12.51 -4.47
CA PRO A 69 6.30 -12.73 -4.78
C PRO A 69 5.39 -12.40 -3.59
N LEU A 70 5.83 -12.77 -2.38
CA LEU A 70 5.12 -12.46 -1.14
C LEU A 70 5.08 -10.96 -0.90
N ALA A 71 6.21 -10.27 -1.04
CA ALA A 71 6.32 -8.81 -0.94
C ALA A 71 5.33 -8.11 -1.86
N LEU A 72 5.29 -8.50 -3.13
CA LEU A 72 4.38 -7.95 -4.14
C LEU A 72 2.92 -8.24 -3.80
N ALA A 73 2.62 -9.42 -3.25
CA ALA A 73 1.26 -9.76 -2.83
C ALA A 73 0.79 -8.89 -1.66
N VAL A 74 1.66 -8.62 -0.68
CA VAL A 74 1.29 -7.73 0.43
C VAL A 74 1.19 -6.27 -0.05
N VAL A 75 2.05 -5.82 -0.97
CA VAL A 75 1.89 -4.51 -1.62
C VAL A 75 0.53 -4.43 -2.31
N TRP A 76 0.13 -5.45 -3.07
CA TRP A 76 -1.18 -5.51 -3.72
C TRP A 76 -2.34 -5.42 -2.73
N ILE A 77 -2.25 -6.07 -1.57
CA ILE A 77 -3.27 -5.96 -0.50
C ILE A 77 -3.39 -4.50 0.00
N ASN A 78 -2.30 -3.75 0.08
CA ASN A 78 -2.35 -2.34 0.47
C ASN A 78 -3.01 -1.43 -0.58
N PHE A 79 -3.13 -1.89 -1.82
CA PHE A 79 -3.90 -1.21 -2.85
C PHE A 79 -5.41 -1.48 -2.74
N TRP A 80 -5.86 -2.44 -1.94
CA TRP A 80 -7.29 -2.78 -1.86
C TRP A 80 -8.19 -1.63 -1.39
N PRO A 81 -7.81 -0.81 -0.38
CA PRO A 81 -8.57 0.37 -0.02
C PRO A 81 -8.69 1.39 -1.17
N ALA A 82 -7.62 1.56 -1.97
CA ALA A 82 -7.66 2.43 -3.15
C ALA A 82 -8.60 1.86 -4.23
N LEU A 83 -8.58 0.54 -4.44
CA LEU A 83 -9.53 -0.13 -5.33
C LEU A 83 -10.98 0.07 -4.88
N ASP A 84 -11.27 0.08 -3.57
CA ASP A 84 -12.61 0.36 -3.06
C ASP A 84 -13.06 1.80 -3.32
N VAL A 85 -12.16 2.76 -3.17
CA VAL A 85 -12.44 4.17 -3.51
C VAL A 85 -12.74 4.31 -5.00
N TRP A 86 -11.96 3.66 -5.87
CA TRP A 86 -12.21 3.69 -7.32
C TRP A 86 -13.47 2.90 -7.74
N ALA A 87 -13.85 1.88 -6.96
CA ALA A 87 -15.07 1.11 -7.18
C ALA A 87 -16.33 1.87 -6.78
N THR A 88 -16.22 2.82 -5.83
CA THR A 88 -17.36 3.51 -5.22
C THR A 88 -18.03 4.40 -6.27
N PRO A 89 -19.27 4.09 -6.67
CA PRO A 89 -19.98 4.90 -7.64
C PRO A 89 -20.47 6.21 -7.02
N ASN A 90 -20.19 7.35 -7.64
CA ASN A 90 -20.84 8.64 -7.31
C ASN A 90 -22.23 8.74 -7.98
N VAL A 91 -23.01 7.66 -8.03
CA VAL A 91 -24.32 7.65 -8.70
C VAL A 91 -25.43 7.78 -7.65
N PRO A 92 -26.45 8.64 -7.88
CA PRO A 92 -27.61 8.72 -7.01
C PRO A 92 -28.29 7.37 -6.81
N SER A 93 -28.91 7.17 -5.65
CA SER A 93 -29.53 5.90 -5.20
C SER A 93 -30.58 5.31 -6.15
N PHE A 94 -31.06 6.05 -7.16
CA PHE A 94 -32.01 5.55 -8.17
C PHE A 94 -31.34 4.98 -9.43
N MET A 95 -30.00 5.05 -9.56
CA MET A 95 -29.23 4.46 -10.66
C MET A 95 -28.44 3.20 -10.23
N LEU A 96 -28.95 2.46 -9.23
CA LEU A 96 -28.29 1.31 -8.61
C LEU A 96 -27.88 0.21 -9.60
N ASP A 97 -28.59 0.03 -10.72
CA ASP A 97 -28.22 -0.93 -11.78
C ASP A 97 -26.81 -0.68 -12.35
N SER A 98 -26.32 0.56 -12.27
CA SER A 98 -24.96 0.93 -12.72
C SER A 98 -23.89 0.76 -11.63
N ALA A 99 -24.30 0.57 -10.37
CA ALA A 99 -23.43 0.32 -9.23
C ALA A 99 -23.05 -1.17 -9.08
N GLU A 100 -23.97 -2.07 -9.44
CA GLU A 100 -23.78 -3.53 -9.34
C GLU A 100 -22.54 -4.09 -10.05
N PRO A 101 -22.14 -3.62 -11.26
CA PRO A 101 -20.99 -4.18 -11.95
C PRO A 101 -19.64 -3.81 -11.32
N ARG A 102 -19.54 -2.67 -10.63
CA ARG A 102 -18.24 -2.11 -10.20
C ARG A 102 -17.71 -2.73 -8.92
N TRP A 103 -18.55 -2.90 -7.89
CA TRP A 103 -18.11 -3.56 -6.65
C TRP A 103 -17.75 -5.02 -6.91
N PHE A 104 -18.50 -5.69 -7.79
CA PHE A 104 -18.24 -7.05 -8.25
C PHE A 104 -16.90 -7.13 -8.99
N GLY A 105 -16.68 -6.26 -9.99
CA GLY A 105 -15.41 -6.17 -10.72
C GLY A 105 -14.20 -5.90 -9.81
N THR A 106 -14.36 -5.03 -8.82
CA THR A 106 -13.31 -4.72 -7.84
C THR A 106 -12.98 -5.90 -6.93
N TRP A 107 -13.98 -6.68 -6.53
CA TRP A 107 -13.75 -7.90 -5.75
C TRP A 107 -12.90 -8.91 -6.54
N TYR A 108 -13.22 -9.12 -7.83
CA TYR A 108 -12.38 -9.96 -8.69
C TYR A 108 -11.01 -9.37 -8.93
N ALA A 109 -10.87 -8.06 -9.11
CA ALA A 109 -9.56 -7.43 -9.29
C ALA A 109 -8.66 -7.71 -8.07
N LYS A 110 -9.17 -7.54 -6.85
CA LYS A 110 -8.44 -7.82 -5.61
C LYS A 110 -7.91 -9.26 -5.56
N ILE A 111 -8.76 -10.24 -5.82
CA ILE A 111 -8.39 -11.66 -5.74
C ILE A 111 -7.55 -12.09 -6.95
N ALA A 112 -7.95 -11.71 -8.16
CA ALA A 112 -7.24 -12.06 -9.39
C ALA A 112 -5.82 -11.48 -9.40
N GLY A 113 -5.62 -10.25 -8.94
CA GLY A 113 -4.29 -9.66 -8.79
C GLY A 113 -3.42 -10.45 -7.82
N LEU A 114 -3.98 -10.90 -6.69
CA LEU A 114 -3.25 -11.69 -5.70
C LEU A 114 -2.86 -13.06 -6.26
N VAL A 115 -3.80 -13.74 -6.92
CA VAL A 115 -3.56 -15.04 -7.59
C VAL A 115 -2.54 -14.89 -8.71
N ALA A 116 -2.61 -13.82 -9.51
CA ALA A 116 -1.64 -13.56 -10.57
C ALA A 116 -0.23 -13.33 -10.01
N ILE A 117 -0.08 -12.51 -8.97
CA ILE A 117 1.22 -12.22 -8.36
C ILE A 117 1.85 -13.48 -7.78
N LEU A 118 1.11 -14.25 -6.97
CA LEU A 118 1.63 -15.46 -6.35
C LEU A 118 1.82 -16.58 -7.37
N GLY A 119 0.88 -16.76 -8.29
CA GLY A 119 0.91 -17.79 -9.32
C GLY A 119 2.05 -17.58 -10.31
N ILE A 120 2.26 -16.35 -10.80
CA ILE A 120 3.38 -16.03 -11.69
C ILE A 120 4.70 -16.04 -10.92
N GLY A 121 4.72 -15.52 -9.69
CA GLY A 121 5.94 -15.42 -8.88
C GLY A 121 6.50 -16.77 -8.44
N TYR A 122 5.64 -17.71 -8.02
CA TYR A 122 6.06 -19.06 -7.59
C TYR A 122 5.92 -20.14 -8.68
N GLY A 123 5.19 -19.87 -9.77
CA GLY A 123 4.99 -20.81 -10.87
C GLY A 123 6.29 -21.40 -11.45
N PRO A 124 7.32 -20.59 -11.75
CA PRO A 124 8.61 -21.08 -12.25
C PRO A 124 9.37 -21.96 -11.25
N TRP A 125 9.19 -21.73 -9.95
CA TRP A 125 9.78 -22.58 -8.91
C TRP A 125 9.09 -23.94 -8.84
N LEU A 126 7.76 -23.95 -8.91
CA LEU A 126 6.96 -25.17 -8.85
C LEU A 126 7.22 -26.11 -10.06
N TRP A 127 7.52 -25.51 -11.22
CA TRP A 127 7.88 -26.24 -12.44
C TRP A 127 9.29 -26.85 -12.43
N ARG A 128 10.25 -26.25 -11.72
CA ARG A 128 11.63 -26.76 -11.62
C ARG A 128 11.82 -27.87 -10.58
N SER A 129 10.89 -28.00 -9.63
CA SER A 129 10.92 -29.01 -8.57
C SER A 129 10.22 -30.33 -8.95
N ARG A 130 9.79 -30.49 -10.20
CA ARG A 130 9.28 -31.74 -10.78
C ARG A 130 10.31 -32.33 -11.72
#